data_AF-A0A8T3X372-F1
#
_entry.id   AF-A0A8T3X372-F1
#
_cell.length_a   1.000
_cell.length_b   1.000
_cell.length_c   1.000
_cell.angle_alpha   90.00
_cell.angle_beta   90.00
_cell.angle_gamma   90.00
#
_symmetry.space_group_name_H-M   'P 1'
#
loop_
_entity.id
_entity.type
_entity.pdbx_description
1 polymer ?
#
loop_
_entity_poly.entity_id
_entity_poly.type
_entity_poly.pdbx_seq_one_letter_code
_entity_poly.pdbx_strand_id
1 'polypeptide(L)'
;MALKKSDILVLMEICRGAGRRAALSQKLKVTPNYITPILKRLDKMRFIDLEKNGKIISIQLSNTPFALSFKSMLIQEPGTDYSSFLFGLNHRILSYCLFSGKSFSDVASQLNISKKTVMNQALRLRNRQLLSKENRLLRFNKQSWPVLYKFLSDFRNYSEIGNVLWKFEEEILVEVSKPIAASLTGFAAYRSFGIPVNVIKYLYYLPKKKLSKEEVFVHSLLQIRADTRLLELAVVFYHKNHLSKERLYNLAVKYDCLDAMNDFFKILGLQEGELRTNNLPLASAKGMQEMLETYKVIKNGRYIE
;
A
#
# COMPACT_ATOMS: atom_id res chain seq x y z
N MET A 1 -2.31 6.55 9.28
CA MET A 1 -3.02 7.80 9.67
C MET A 1 -4.20 8.16 8.75
N ALA A 2 -5.37 8.51 9.29
CA ALA A 2 -6.57 8.90 8.52
C ALA A 2 -6.83 10.41 8.55
N LEU A 3 -7.23 11.00 7.42
CA LEU A 3 -7.57 12.42 7.31
C LEU A 3 -8.86 12.74 8.08
N LYS A 4 -8.87 13.85 8.83
CA LYS A 4 -10.09 14.38 9.47
C LYS A 4 -10.79 15.35 8.54
N LYS A 5 -12.09 15.58 8.74
CA LYS A 5 -12.85 16.57 7.96
C LYS A 5 -12.22 17.96 8.04
N SER A 6 -11.71 18.35 9.21
CA SER A 6 -11.02 19.62 9.40
C SER A 6 -9.67 19.70 8.69
N ASP A 7 -8.98 18.57 8.46
CA ASP A 7 -7.76 18.53 7.63
C ASP A 7 -8.10 18.89 6.19
N ILE A 8 -9.15 18.26 5.64
CA ILE A 8 -9.62 18.50 4.27
C ILE A 8 -10.04 19.96 4.09
N LEU A 9 -10.85 20.51 5.00
CA LEU A 9 -11.31 21.89 4.93
C LEU A 9 -10.16 22.89 4.96
N VAL A 10 -9.19 22.71 5.87
CA VAL A 10 -8.01 23.59 5.93
C VAL A 10 -7.16 23.47 4.67
N LEU A 11 -6.91 22.26 4.17
CA LEU A 11 -6.15 22.07 2.93
C LEU A 11 -6.83 22.70 1.71
N MET A 12 -8.15 22.60 1.62
CA MET A 12 -8.92 23.25 0.55
C MET A 12 -8.73 24.77 0.57
N GLU A 13 -8.80 25.41 1.73
CA GLU A 13 -8.57 26.85 1.85
C GLU A 13 -7.12 27.25 1.55
N ILE A 14 -6.14 26.44 1.97
CA ILE A 14 -4.73 26.67 1.63
C ILE A 14 -4.53 26.62 0.11
N CYS A 15 -5.12 25.63 -0.57
CA CYS A 15 -5.05 25.51 -2.03
C CYS A 15 -5.73 26.68 -2.76
N ARG A 16 -6.71 27.32 -2.12
CA ARG A 16 -7.39 28.54 -2.61
C ARG A 16 -6.65 29.84 -2.28
N GLY A 17 -5.46 29.75 -1.66
CA GLY A 17 -4.59 30.91 -1.38
C GLY A 17 -4.63 31.42 0.06
N ALA A 18 -5.27 30.73 1.00
CA ALA A 18 -5.26 31.11 2.41
C ALA A 18 -3.92 30.73 3.09
N GLY A 19 -2.83 31.43 2.74
CA GLY A 19 -1.47 31.16 3.21
C GLY A 19 -1.12 31.71 4.60
N ARG A 20 -2.11 32.17 5.37
CA ARG A 20 -1.92 32.74 6.73
C ARG A 20 -2.99 32.23 7.68
N ARG A 21 -2.61 32.03 8.95
CA ARG A 21 -3.53 31.57 10.01
C ARG A 21 -4.77 32.47 10.17
N ALA A 22 -4.59 33.79 10.09
CA ALA A 22 -5.70 34.75 10.19
C ALA A 22 -6.70 34.60 9.02
N ALA A 23 -6.20 34.41 7.80
CA ALA A 23 -7.05 34.19 6.62
C ALA A 23 -7.84 32.88 6.74
N LEU A 24 -7.21 31.80 7.21
CA LEU A 24 -7.88 30.53 7.48
C LEU A 24 -8.98 30.68 8.55
N SER A 25 -8.70 31.42 9.62
CA SER A 25 -9.65 31.70 10.71
C SER A 25 -10.89 32.43 10.21
N GLN A 26 -10.69 33.45 9.36
CA GLN A 26 -11.76 34.23 8.76
C GLN A 26 -12.59 33.39 7.78
N LYS A 27 -11.94 32.64 6.88
CA LYS A 27 -12.63 31.82 5.86
C LYS A 27 -13.43 30.68 6.46
N LEU A 28 -12.87 29.98 7.45
CA LEU A 28 -13.50 28.84 8.11
C LEU A 28 -14.41 29.25 9.28
N LYS A 29 -14.44 30.54 9.65
CA LYS A 29 -15.20 31.07 10.80
C LYS A 29 -14.91 30.34 12.12
N VAL A 30 -13.63 30.05 12.37
CA VAL A 30 -13.13 29.35 13.57
C VAL A 30 -12.01 30.13 14.24
N THR A 31 -11.74 29.86 15.50
CA THR A 31 -10.67 30.56 16.24
C THR A 31 -9.27 30.17 15.74
N PRO A 32 -8.27 31.07 15.83
CA PRO A 32 -6.87 30.74 15.50
C PRO A 32 -6.30 29.57 16.33
N ASN A 33 -6.78 29.41 17.57
CA ASN A 33 -6.39 28.32 18.46
C ASN A 33 -6.91 26.96 17.96
N TYR A 34 -8.07 26.91 17.31
CA TYR A 34 -8.60 25.71 16.68
C TYR A 34 -7.77 25.26 15.47
N ILE A 35 -7.23 26.21 14.70
CA ILE A 35 -6.46 25.93 13.46
C ILE A 35 -5.05 25.41 13.77
N THR A 36 -4.41 25.92 14.82
CA THR A 36 -3.02 25.58 15.16
C THR A 36 -2.73 24.07 15.28
N PRO A 37 -3.53 23.25 15.99
CA PRO A 37 -3.31 21.80 16.04
C PRO A 37 -3.61 21.09 14.71
N ILE A 38 -4.40 21.69 13.82
CA ILE A 38 -4.65 21.17 12.47
C ILE A 38 -3.40 21.38 11.61
N LEU A 39 -2.86 22.60 11.60
CA LEU A 39 -1.63 22.92 10.86
C LEU A 39 -0.45 22.05 11.29
N LYS A 40 -0.22 21.89 12.60
CA LYS A 40 0.82 20.99 13.11
C LYS A 40 0.66 19.54 12.64
N ARG A 41 -0.57 19.06 12.51
CA ARG A 41 -0.85 17.70 12.01
C ARG A 41 -0.62 17.61 10.50
N LEU A 42 -1.06 18.59 9.72
CA LEU A 42 -0.85 18.65 8.27
C LEU A 42 0.64 18.75 7.93
N ASP A 43 1.39 19.54 8.68
CA ASP A 43 2.86 19.69 8.57
C ASP A 43 3.57 18.36 8.90
N LYS A 44 3.20 17.70 10.01
CA LYS A 44 3.69 16.36 10.34
C LYS A 44 3.37 15.31 9.26
N MET A 45 2.22 15.44 8.59
CA MET A 45 1.84 14.57 7.47
C MET A 45 2.47 14.99 6.14
N ARG A 46 3.28 16.06 6.10
CA ARG A 46 3.94 16.63 4.91
C ARG A 46 2.98 17.10 3.81
N PHE A 47 1.78 17.55 4.19
CA PHE A 47 0.88 18.23 3.26
C PHE A 47 1.25 19.70 3.06
N ILE A 48 1.79 20.33 4.10
CA ILE A 48 2.11 21.76 4.14
C ILE A 48 3.49 21.95 4.74
N ASP A 49 4.09 23.09 4.45
CA ASP A 49 5.29 23.58 5.11
C ASP A 49 4.93 24.87 5.88
N LEU A 50 5.43 24.95 7.12
CA LEU A 50 5.24 26.10 8.00
C LEU A 50 6.54 26.90 8.09
N GLU A 51 6.52 28.12 7.54
CA GLU A 51 7.66 29.04 7.60
C GLU A 51 7.38 30.15 8.62
N LYS A 52 8.39 30.49 9.42
CA LYS A 52 8.26 31.52 10.46
C LYS A 52 9.10 32.73 10.10
N ASN A 53 8.41 33.84 9.81
CA ASN A 53 9.02 35.15 9.60
C ASN A 53 8.66 36.05 10.78
N GLY A 54 9.52 36.05 11.82
CA GLY A 54 9.27 36.76 13.08
C GLY A 54 8.05 36.20 13.83
N LYS A 55 7.00 37.04 14.00
CA LYS A 55 5.73 36.63 14.62
C LYS A 55 4.71 36.07 13.62
N ILE A 56 4.99 36.15 12.32
CA ILE A 56 4.10 35.71 11.25
C ILE A 56 4.48 34.28 10.83
N ILE A 57 3.46 33.43 10.69
CA ILE A 57 3.61 32.07 10.15
C ILE A 57 3.01 32.08 8.75
N SER A 58 3.84 31.88 7.73
CA SER A 58 3.40 31.57 6.36
C SER A 58 3.13 30.07 6.24
N ILE A 59 2.08 29.76 5.50
CA ILE A 59 1.60 28.40 5.27
C ILE A 59 1.63 28.17 3.77
N GLN A 60 2.39 27.16 3.34
CA GLN A 60 2.47 26.78 1.93
C GLN A 60 2.17 25.30 1.77
N LEU A 61 1.68 24.91 0.59
CA LEU A 61 1.52 23.50 0.25
C LEU A 61 2.91 22.90 0.03
N SER A 62 3.15 21.71 0.59
CA SER A 62 4.45 21.06 0.43
C SER A 62 4.65 20.53 -0.98
N ASN A 63 5.90 20.38 -1.40
CA ASN A 63 6.27 19.83 -2.72
C ASN A 63 6.20 18.30 -2.77
N THR A 64 5.43 17.66 -1.89
CA THR A 64 5.26 16.21 -1.89
C THR A 64 4.27 15.79 -2.99
N PRO A 65 4.43 14.59 -3.59
CA PRO A 65 3.56 14.14 -4.68
C PRO A 65 2.07 14.18 -4.33
N PHE A 66 1.72 13.81 -3.09
CA PHE A 66 0.33 13.77 -2.64
C PHE A 66 -0.25 15.14 -2.27
N ALA A 67 0.57 16.09 -1.83
CA ALA A 67 0.11 17.45 -1.62
C ALA A 67 -0.20 18.11 -2.99
N LEU A 68 0.69 17.93 -3.96
CA LEU A 68 0.50 18.40 -5.33
C LEU A 68 -0.72 17.74 -6.01
N SER A 69 -0.92 16.43 -5.86
CA SER A 69 -2.10 15.76 -6.43
C SER A 69 -3.39 16.14 -5.70
N PHE A 70 -3.36 16.45 -4.40
CA PHE A 70 -4.50 17.05 -3.71
C PHE A 70 -4.88 18.41 -4.30
N LYS A 71 -3.91 19.29 -4.58
CA LYS A 71 -4.18 20.57 -5.26
C LYS A 71 -4.73 20.35 -6.67
N SER A 72 -4.15 19.42 -7.42
CA SER A 72 -4.62 19.04 -8.76
C SER A 72 -6.07 18.55 -8.75
N MET A 73 -6.44 17.77 -7.74
CA MET A 73 -7.81 17.29 -7.54
C MET A 73 -8.81 18.44 -7.40
N LEU A 74 -8.48 19.48 -6.61
CA LEU A 74 -9.35 20.65 -6.46
C LEU A 74 -9.45 21.52 -7.73
N ILE A 75 -8.42 21.52 -8.57
CA ILE A 75 -8.40 22.30 -9.83
C ILE A 75 -9.20 21.58 -10.91
N GLN A 76 -9.04 20.26 -11.04
CA GLN A 76 -9.68 19.47 -12.10
C GLN A 76 -11.15 19.19 -11.80
N GLU A 77 -11.54 19.10 -10.53
CA GLU A 77 -12.89 18.79 -10.09
C GLU A 77 -13.40 19.84 -9.06
N PRO A 78 -13.50 21.13 -9.44
CA PRO A 78 -13.78 22.22 -8.50
C PRO A 78 -15.17 22.16 -7.85
N GLY A 79 -16.12 21.47 -8.47
CA GLY A 79 -17.48 21.27 -7.95
C GLY A 79 -17.61 20.16 -6.90
N THR A 80 -16.57 19.36 -6.68
CA THR A 80 -16.65 18.20 -5.78
C THR A 80 -16.41 18.61 -4.33
N ASP A 81 -17.40 18.37 -3.46
CA ASP A 81 -17.23 18.53 -2.00
C ASP A 81 -16.51 17.31 -1.39
N TYR A 82 -15.18 17.28 -1.50
CA TYR A 82 -14.35 16.26 -0.85
C TYR A 82 -14.51 16.25 0.67
N SER A 83 -14.87 17.38 1.28
CA SER A 83 -15.09 17.46 2.72
C SER A 83 -16.33 16.68 3.18
N SER A 84 -17.22 16.28 2.25
CA SER A 84 -18.38 15.43 2.54
C SER A 84 -18.06 13.94 2.63
N PHE A 85 -16.92 13.47 2.09
CA PHE A 85 -16.63 12.03 2.04
C PHE A 85 -15.16 11.63 2.23
N LEU A 86 -14.17 12.47 1.96
CA LEU A 86 -12.74 12.11 1.95
C LEU A 86 -12.09 12.16 3.35
N PHE A 87 -12.77 11.66 4.38
CA PHE A 87 -12.26 11.69 5.74
C PHE A 87 -12.70 10.48 6.56
N GLY A 88 -12.02 10.27 7.69
CA GLY A 88 -12.35 9.24 8.68
C GLY A 88 -12.40 7.84 8.06
N LEU A 89 -13.48 7.12 8.34
CA LEU A 89 -13.64 5.74 7.89
C LEU A 89 -13.76 5.62 6.36
N ASN A 90 -14.36 6.60 5.69
CA ASN A 90 -14.46 6.59 4.23
C ASN A 90 -13.06 6.62 3.60
N HIS A 91 -12.20 7.53 4.05
CA HIS A 91 -10.81 7.59 3.60
C HIS A 91 -10.08 6.26 3.82
N ARG A 92 -10.26 5.63 5.00
CA ARG A 92 -9.63 4.34 5.32
C ARG A 92 -10.11 3.21 4.39
N ILE A 93 -11.42 3.10 4.15
CA ILE A 93 -11.99 2.10 3.23
C ILE A 93 -11.50 2.32 1.80
N LEU A 94 -11.55 3.56 1.30
CA LEU A 94 -11.07 3.90 -0.04
C LEU A 94 -9.58 3.57 -0.22
N SER A 95 -8.76 3.90 0.79
CA SER A 95 -7.32 3.62 0.77
C SER A 95 -7.01 2.12 0.76
N TYR A 96 -7.80 1.31 1.49
CA TYR A 96 -7.57 -0.14 1.55
C TYR A 96 -8.02 -0.86 0.28
N CYS A 97 -9.10 -0.41 -0.35
CA CYS A 97 -9.62 -0.98 -1.60
C CYS A 97 -8.97 -0.36 -2.87
N LEU A 98 -7.87 0.38 -2.71
CA LEU A 98 -7.30 1.21 -3.77
C LEU A 98 -6.69 0.38 -4.91
N PHE A 99 -5.85 -0.60 -4.60
CA PHE A 99 -5.06 -1.34 -5.60
C PHE A 99 -5.65 -2.71 -5.93
N SER A 100 -6.25 -3.40 -4.95
CA SER A 100 -6.85 -4.72 -5.16
C SER A 100 -8.29 -4.80 -4.62
N GLY A 101 -9.06 -5.74 -5.17
CA GLY A 101 -10.40 -6.04 -4.68
C GLY A 101 -10.37 -6.64 -3.28
N LYS A 102 -11.26 -6.16 -2.39
CA LYS A 102 -11.39 -6.62 -1.00
C LYS A 102 -12.81 -7.08 -0.70
N SER A 103 -12.98 -8.21 -0.02
CA SER A 103 -14.31 -8.56 0.49
C SER A 103 -14.69 -7.66 1.68
N PHE A 104 -15.98 -7.62 2.02
CA PHE A 104 -16.42 -6.92 3.24
C PHE A 104 -15.76 -7.46 4.50
N SER A 105 -15.47 -8.77 4.55
CA SER A 105 -14.79 -9.40 5.69
C SER A 105 -13.33 -8.95 5.79
N ASP A 106 -12.64 -8.81 4.66
CA ASP A 106 -11.25 -8.36 4.63
C ASP A 106 -11.14 -6.92 5.12
N VAL A 107 -12.03 -6.04 4.65
CA VAL A 107 -12.08 -4.64 5.09
C VAL A 107 -12.43 -4.56 6.58
N ALA A 108 -13.39 -5.37 7.04
CA ALA A 108 -13.80 -5.40 8.44
C ALA A 108 -12.64 -5.81 9.37
N SER A 109 -11.95 -6.89 9.00
CA SER A 109 -10.78 -7.40 9.70
C SER A 109 -9.65 -6.38 9.71
N GLN A 110 -9.27 -5.84 8.55
CA GLN A 110 -8.15 -4.91 8.44
C GLN A 110 -8.40 -3.59 9.18
N LEU A 111 -9.62 -3.06 9.14
CA LEU A 111 -9.95 -1.79 9.79
C LEU A 111 -10.37 -1.94 11.26
N ASN A 112 -10.47 -3.18 11.76
CA ASN A 112 -10.98 -3.54 13.07
C ASN A 112 -12.37 -2.94 13.35
N ILE A 113 -13.33 -3.20 12.46
CA ILE A 113 -14.72 -2.74 12.58
C ILE A 113 -15.70 -3.84 12.17
N SER A 114 -16.97 -3.70 12.57
CA SER A 114 -17.98 -4.69 12.18
C SER A 114 -18.21 -4.74 10.67
N LYS A 115 -18.45 -5.94 10.14
CA LYS A 115 -18.85 -6.16 8.74
C LYS A 115 -20.07 -5.33 8.35
N LYS A 116 -21.04 -5.17 9.26
CA LYS A 116 -22.23 -4.32 9.07
C LYS A 116 -21.85 -2.85 8.86
N THR A 117 -20.90 -2.34 9.64
CA THR A 117 -20.36 -0.98 9.47
C THR A 117 -19.72 -0.80 8.09
N VAL A 118 -18.90 -1.77 7.65
CA VAL A 118 -18.29 -1.74 6.31
C VAL A 118 -19.37 -1.72 5.23
N MET A 119 -20.37 -2.61 5.31
CA MET A 119 -21.45 -2.68 4.31
C MET A 119 -22.21 -1.36 4.19
N ASN A 120 -22.56 -0.74 5.32
CA ASN A 120 -23.26 0.54 5.33
C ASN A 120 -22.44 1.67 4.72
N GLN A 121 -21.14 1.76 5.03
CA GLN A 121 -20.28 2.79 4.46
C GLN A 121 -19.95 2.53 2.99
N ALA A 122 -19.68 1.28 2.62
CA ALA A 122 -19.45 0.90 1.24
C ALA A 122 -20.67 1.20 0.36
N LEU A 123 -21.90 1.03 0.86
CA LEU A 123 -23.10 1.44 0.13
C LEU A 123 -23.09 2.94 -0.19
N ARG A 124 -22.75 3.79 0.79
CA ARG A 124 -22.64 5.24 0.59
C ARG A 124 -21.56 5.62 -0.41
N LEU A 125 -20.40 4.95 -0.34
CA LEU A 125 -19.30 5.16 -1.29
C LEU A 125 -19.66 4.68 -2.71
N ARG A 126 -20.37 3.57 -2.82
CA ARG A 126 -20.88 3.03 -4.10
C ARG A 126 -21.94 3.93 -4.73
N ASN A 127 -22.83 4.52 -3.94
CA ASN A 127 -23.82 5.49 -4.45
C ASN A 127 -23.15 6.74 -5.04
N ARG A 128 -21.93 7.07 -4.62
CA ARG A 128 -21.07 8.13 -5.18
C ARG A 128 -20.13 7.62 -6.28
N GLN A 129 -20.28 6.37 -6.70
CA GLN A 129 -19.43 5.68 -7.67
C GLN A 129 -17.94 5.64 -7.30
N LEU A 130 -17.58 5.85 -6.02
CA LEU A 130 -16.18 5.79 -5.55
C LEU A 130 -15.67 4.35 -5.44
N LEU A 131 -16.58 3.42 -5.15
CA LEU A 131 -16.32 1.99 -5.13
C LEU A 131 -17.23 1.29 -6.15
N SER A 132 -16.71 0.25 -6.81
CA SER A 132 -17.48 -0.77 -7.51
C SER A 132 -17.54 -2.06 -6.68
N LYS A 133 -18.49 -2.94 -7.00
CA LYS A 133 -18.57 -4.28 -6.41
C LYS A 133 -18.63 -5.30 -7.55
N GLU A 134 -17.58 -6.09 -7.68
CA GLU A 134 -17.43 -7.13 -8.71
C GLU A 134 -17.07 -8.44 -8.00
N ASN A 135 -17.78 -9.54 -8.29
CA ASN A 135 -17.52 -10.85 -7.67
C ASN A 135 -17.42 -10.81 -6.13
N ARG A 136 -18.28 -10.01 -5.49
CA ARG A 136 -18.31 -9.77 -4.02
C ARG A 136 -17.10 -9.00 -3.46
N LEU A 137 -16.21 -8.51 -4.31
CA LEU A 137 -15.06 -7.68 -3.94
C LEU A 137 -15.37 -6.20 -4.19
N LEU A 138 -15.02 -5.36 -3.23
CA LEU A 138 -15.00 -3.90 -3.33
C LEU A 138 -13.71 -3.47 -4.02
N ARG A 139 -13.82 -2.62 -5.04
CA ARG A 139 -12.67 -2.02 -5.75
C ARG A 139 -12.87 -0.52 -5.85
N PHE A 140 -11.79 0.25 -5.74
CA PHE A 140 -11.84 1.66 -6.08
C PHE A 140 -12.15 1.83 -7.57
N ASN A 141 -13.13 2.67 -7.89
CA ASN A 141 -13.52 2.94 -9.27
C ASN A 141 -12.60 4.01 -9.88
N LYS A 142 -11.42 3.57 -10.35
CA LYS A 142 -10.39 4.45 -10.92
C LYS A 142 -10.85 5.14 -12.21
N GLN A 143 -11.83 4.58 -12.92
CA GLN A 143 -12.36 5.12 -14.17
C GLN A 143 -13.21 6.36 -13.91
N SER A 144 -14.09 6.31 -12.90
CA SER A 144 -14.91 7.47 -12.53
C SER A 144 -14.17 8.52 -11.71
N TRP A 145 -13.10 8.13 -11.00
CA TRP A 145 -12.38 9.00 -10.06
C TRP A 145 -10.85 8.95 -10.24
N PRO A 146 -10.31 9.23 -11.45
CA PRO A 146 -8.88 9.07 -11.73
C PRO A 146 -8.00 10.04 -10.92
N VAL A 147 -8.46 11.28 -10.69
CA VAL A 147 -7.67 12.29 -9.96
C VAL A 147 -7.61 11.98 -8.47
N LEU A 148 -8.74 11.55 -7.90
CA LEU A 148 -8.80 11.08 -6.52
C LEU A 148 -7.98 9.78 -6.33
N TYR A 149 -8.02 8.86 -7.29
CA TYR A 149 -7.17 7.67 -7.29
C TYR A 149 -5.69 8.07 -7.21
N LYS A 150 -5.26 9.02 -8.05
CA LYS A 150 -3.89 9.53 -8.03
C LYS A 150 -3.52 10.10 -6.66
N PHE A 151 -4.38 10.95 -6.08
CA PHE A 151 -4.16 11.49 -4.74
C PHE A 151 -3.99 10.40 -3.68
N LEU A 152 -4.93 9.46 -3.61
CA LEU A 152 -4.87 8.37 -2.62
C LEU A 152 -3.65 7.48 -2.85
N SER A 153 -3.27 7.23 -4.09
CA SER A 153 -2.09 6.44 -4.45
C SER A 153 -0.80 7.14 -4.02
N ASP A 154 -0.64 8.42 -4.36
CA ASP A 154 0.52 9.21 -3.95
C ASP A 154 0.61 9.30 -2.43
N PHE A 155 -0.53 9.51 -1.74
CA PHE A 155 -0.54 9.64 -0.29
C PHE A 155 -0.20 8.31 0.40
N ARG A 156 -0.76 7.22 -0.13
CA ARG A 156 -0.50 5.87 0.36
C ARG A 156 0.94 5.44 0.13
N ASN A 157 1.54 5.77 -1.01
CA ASN A 157 2.89 5.28 -1.37
C ASN A 157 4.03 6.25 -1.01
N TYR A 158 3.74 7.40 -0.40
CA TYR A 158 4.79 8.33 0.04
C TYR A 158 5.59 7.79 1.23
N SER A 159 6.91 7.93 1.15
CA SER A 159 7.87 7.67 2.22
C SER A 159 9.12 8.53 2.03
N GLU A 160 9.70 8.99 3.14
CA GLU A 160 10.99 9.69 3.16
C GLU A 160 12.16 8.70 3.30
N ILE A 161 11.88 7.43 3.57
CA ILE A 161 12.88 6.43 3.94
C ILE A 161 13.42 5.70 2.69
N GLY A 162 12.56 5.42 1.72
CA GLY A 162 12.90 4.60 0.56
C GLY A 162 11.70 4.26 -0.32
N ASN A 163 11.88 3.30 -1.20
CA ASN A 163 10.86 2.89 -2.16
C ASN A 163 9.78 2.04 -1.48
N VAL A 164 8.54 2.53 -1.44
CA VAL A 164 7.41 1.81 -0.83
C VAL A 164 6.90 0.74 -1.77
N LEU A 165 6.87 -0.51 -1.31
CA LEU A 165 6.22 -1.61 -2.05
C LEU A 165 4.77 -1.83 -1.60
N TRP A 166 4.48 -1.51 -0.34
CA TRP A 166 3.13 -1.52 0.20
C TRP A 166 3.09 -0.67 1.46
N LYS A 167 1.98 0.02 1.71
CA LYS A 167 1.76 0.77 2.95
C LYS A 167 0.28 0.83 3.26
N PHE A 168 -0.09 0.59 4.50
CA PHE A 168 -1.45 0.81 4.96
C PHE A 168 -1.44 1.12 6.45
N GLU A 169 -2.05 2.27 6.80
CA GLU A 169 -2.00 2.82 8.16
C GLU A 169 -0.58 2.95 8.70
N GLU A 170 -0.23 2.19 9.72
CA GLU A 170 1.09 2.22 10.37
C GLU A 170 2.02 1.12 9.83
N GLU A 171 1.48 0.20 9.02
CA GLU A 171 2.26 -0.86 8.39
C GLU A 171 2.86 -0.37 7.06
N ILE A 172 4.14 -0.65 6.84
CA ILE A 172 4.86 -0.28 5.61
C ILE A 172 5.89 -1.34 5.25
N LEU A 173 5.93 -1.68 3.97
CA LEU A 173 6.99 -2.42 3.30
C LEU A 173 7.82 -1.42 2.49
N VAL A 174 9.05 -1.17 2.95
CA VAL A 174 9.95 -0.20 2.34
C VAL A 174 11.26 -0.86 1.93
N GLU A 175 11.65 -0.63 0.69
CA GLU A 175 12.91 -1.08 0.13
C GLU A 175 13.95 0.04 0.23
N VAL A 176 15.10 -0.30 0.83
CA VAL A 176 16.22 0.63 1.07
C VAL A 176 17.56 -0.03 0.76
N SER A 177 18.54 0.78 0.35
CA SER A 177 19.90 0.28 0.08
C SER A 177 20.76 0.16 1.34
N LYS A 178 20.39 0.83 2.43
CA LYS A 178 21.13 0.82 3.69
C LYS A 178 20.31 0.15 4.78
N PRO A 179 20.93 -0.61 5.70
CA PRO A 179 20.21 -1.22 6.81
C PRO A 179 19.52 -0.19 7.70
N ILE A 180 18.31 -0.51 8.17
CA ILE A 180 17.54 0.31 9.13
C ILE A 180 17.05 -0.55 10.30
N ALA A 181 16.68 0.09 11.41
CA ALA A 181 16.18 -0.55 12.61
C ALA A 181 14.71 -1.02 12.46
N ALA A 182 14.47 -2.01 11.62
CA ALA A 182 13.16 -2.57 11.31
C ALA A 182 13.22 -4.10 11.12
N SER A 183 12.09 -4.75 10.84
CA SER A 183 12.05 -6.19 10.59
C SER A 183 12.41 -6.49 9.15
N LEU A 184 13.51 -7.22 8.94
CA LEU A 184 13.90 -7.66 7.60
C LEU A 184 12.87 -8.65 7.05
N THR A 185 12.52 -8.53 5.77
CA THR A 185 11.53 -9.37 5.10
C THR A 185 11.84 -9.58 3.63
N GLY A 186 11.00 -10.34 2.91
CA GLY A 186 11.18 -10.64 1.50
C GLY A 186 12.45 -11.47 1.28
N PHE A 187 13.08 -11.31 0.12
CA PHE A 187 14.30 -12.06 -0.22
C PHE A 187 15.45 -11.86 0.78
N ALA A 188 15.53 -10.68 1.38
CA ALA A 188 16.56 -10.36 2.37
C ALA A 188 16.45 -11.23 3.64
N ALA A 189 15.25 -11.70 3.98
CA ALA A 189 15.00 -12.54 5.15
C ALA A 189 15.11 -14.05 4.87
N TYR A 190 15.28 -14.46 3.61
CA TYR A 190 15.30 -15.89 3.23
C TYR A 190 16.40 -16.69 3.93
N ARG A 191 17.53 -16.05 4.23
CA ARG A 191 18.65 -16.69 4.95
C ARG A 191 18.22 -17.24 6.31
N SER A 192 17.36 -16.52 7.02
CA SER A 192 16.81 -16.94 8.32
C SER A 192 15.87 -18.15 8.22
N PHE A 193 15.45 -18.51 7.02
CA PHE A 193 14.61 -19.68 6.69
C PHE A 193 15.38 -20.71 5.83
N GLY A 194 16.71 -20.71 5.94
CA GLY A 194 17.56 -21.74 5.33
C GLY A 194 17.82 -21.58 3.84
N ILE A 195 17.59 -20.40 3.25
CA ILE A 195 17.86 -20.13 1.83
C ILE A 195 18.81 -18.93 1.73
N PRO A 196 20.13 -19.16 1.53
CA PRO A 196 21.08 -18.06 1.41
C PRO A 196 20.84 -17.27 0.13
N VAL A 197 20.50 -15.98 0.27
CA VAL A 197 20.33 -15.05 -0.86
C VAL A 197 21.09 -13.78 -0.54
N ASN A 198 21.90 -13.32 -1.50
CA ASN A 198 22.52 -12.00 -1.44
C ASN A 198 21.63 -11.02 -2.22
N VAL A 199 21.19 -9.96 -1.55
CA VAL A 199 20.37 -8.90 -2.14
C VAL A 199 21.10 -7.57 -2.10
N ILE A 200 20.92 -6.76 -3.13
CA ILE A 200 21.50 -5.40 -3.21
C ILE A 200 20.65 -4.43 -2.37
N LYS A 201 19.34 -4.65 -2.31
CA LYS A 201 18.40 -3.84 -1.54
C LYS A 201 17.68 -4.69 -0.52
N TYR A 202 17.47 -4.10 0.65
CA TYR A 202 16.81 -4.74 1.77
C TYR A 202 15.36 -4.29 1.82
N LEU A 203 14.44 -5.26 1.91
CA LEU A 203 13.04 -4.98 2.19
C LEU A 203 12.81 -5.07 3.70
N TYR A 204 12.24 -4.01 4.26
CA TYR A 204 11.89 -3.94 5.67
C TYR A 204 10.40 -3.77 5.87
N TYR A 205 9.90 -4.39 6.93
CA TYR A 205 8.58 -4.19 7.48
C TYR A 205 8.66 -3.28 8.71
N LEU A 206 7.86 -2.21 8.72
CA LEU A 206 7.58 -1.42 9.92
C LEU A 206 6.07 -1.51 10.25
N PRO A 207 5.67 -1.46 11.53
CA PRO A 207 6.53 -1.41 12.71
C PRO A 207 7.30 -2.72 12.94
N LYS A 208 8.43 -2.66 13.65
CA LYS A 208 9.26 -3.84 13.92
C LYS A 208 8.44 -4.90 14.66
N LYS A 209 8.30 -6.08 14.06
CA LYS A 209 7.63 -7.27 14.63
C LYS A 209 8.29 -8.58 14.16
N LYS A 210 7.98 -9.69 14.82
CA LYS A 210 8.35 -11.02 14.31
C LYS A 210 7.45 -11.37 13.14
N LEU A 211 8.05 -11.73 12.00
CA LEU A 211 7.33 -12.11 10.78
C LEU A 211 7.27 -13.63 10.62
N SER A 212 6.16 -14.14 10.10
CA SER A 212 6.06 -15.55 9.72
C SER A 212 6.74 -15.83 8.38
N LYS A 213 7.03 -17.12 8.10
CA LYS A 213 7.55 -17.56 6.78
C LYS A 213 6.59 -17.19 5.63
N GLU A 214 5.29 -17.26 5.88
CA GLU A 214 4.25 -16.86 4.92
C GLU A 214 4.26 -15.36 4.67
N GLU A 215 4.42 -14.52 5.70
CA GLU A 215 4.57 -13.07 5.52
C GLU A 215 5.83 -12.75 4.71
N VAL A 216 6.96 -13.36 5.05
CA VAL A 216 8.23 -13.17 4.33
C VAL A 216 8.10 -13.53 2.86
N PHE A 217 7.43 -14.64 2.54
CA PHE A 217 7.16 -15.06 1.17
C PHE A 217 6.23 -14.10 0.43
N VAL A 218 5.11 -13.66 1.04
CA VAL A 218 4.21 -12.72 0.36
C VAL A 218 4.88 -11.38 0.10
N HIS A 219 5.73 -10.93 1.02
CA HIS A 219 6.51 -9.71 0.83
C HIS A 219 7.55 -9.84 -0.30
N SER A 220 8.13 -11.03 -0.52
CA SER A 220 9.08 -11.21 -1.64
C SER A 220 8.38 -11.17 -2.99
N LEU A 221 7.12 -11.60 -3.11
CA LEU A 221 6.35 -11.49 -4.36
C LEU A 221 6.25 -10.03 -4.85
N LEU A 222 6.17 -9.06 -3.95
CA LEU A 222 6.16 -7.63 -4.30
C LEU A 222 7.51 -7.13 -4.87
N GLN A 223 8.59 -7.88 -4.67
CA GLN A 223 9.92 -7.57 -5.21
C GLN A 223 10.17 -8.23 -6.58
N ILE A 224 9.38 -9.25 -6.93
CA ILE A 224 9.52 -9.97 -8.21
C ILE A 224 8.92 -9.09 -9.30
N ARG A 225 9.80 -8.32 -9.96
CA ARG A 225 9.44 -7.48 -11.11
C ARG A 225 9.67 -8.26 -12.40
N ALA A 226 10.76 -7.95 -13.11
CA ALA A 226 11.14 -8.64 -14.34
C ALA A 226 12.24 -9.71 -14.13
N ASP A 227 12.56 -10.03 -12.88
CA ASP A 227 13.68 -10.91 -12.52
C ASP A 227 13.20 -12.36 -12.33
N THR A 228 13.44 -13.19 -13.33
CA THR A 228 13.11 -14.63 -13.30
C THR A 228 13.86 -15.38 -12.21
N ARG A 229 15.08 -14.98 -11.85
CA ARG A 229 15.85 -15.64 -10.78
C ARG A 229 15.21 -15.42 -9.41
N LEU A 230 14.66 -14.24 -9.17
CA LEU A 230 13.87 -13.99 -7.95
C LEU A 230 12.59 -14.84 -7.90
N LEU A 231 11.94 -15.05 -9.04
CA LEU A 231 10.78 -15.95 -9.14
C LEU A 231 11.16 -17.38 -8.78
N GLU A 232 12.24 -17.91 -9.35
CA GLU A 232 12.73 -19.26 -9.06
C GLU A 232 13.11 -19.41 -7.57
N LEU A 233 13.74 -18.39 -6.97
CA LEU A 233 14.02 -18.37 -5.53
C LEU A 233 12.75 -18.39 -4.67
N ALA A 234 11.68 -17.72 -5.11
CA ALA A 234 10.39 -17.79 -4.44
C ALA A 234 9.80 -19.21 -4.49
N VAL A 235 9.93 -19.91 -5.62
CA VAL A 235 9.53 -21.32 -5.75
C VAL A 235 10.30 -22.22 -4.78
N VAL A 236 11.63 -22.06 -4.71
CA VAL A 236 12.47 -22.76 -3.72
C VAL A 236 11.97 -22.51 -2.30
N PHE A 237 11.70 -21.24 -1.95
CA PHE A 237 11.23 -20.87 -0.62
C PHE A 237 9.89 -21.49 -0.28
N TYR A 238 8.95 -21.48 -1.23
CA TYR A 238 7.63 -22.07 -1.06
C TYR A 238 7.71 -23.57 -0.73
N HIS A 239 8.48 -24.33 -1.50
CA HIS A 239 8.60 -25.77 -1.31
C HIS A 239 9.39 -26.13 -0.05
N LYS A 240 10.56 -25.52 0.16
CA LYS A 240 11.42 -25.82 1.32
C LYS A 240 10.74 -25.56 2.67
N ASN A 241 9.85 -24.57 2.71
CA ASN A 241 9.19 -24.17 3.94
C ASN A 241 7.76 -24.68 4.06
N HIS A 242 7.28 -25.53 3.14
CA HIS A 242 5.93 -26.13 3.15
C HIS A 242 4.83 -25.09 3.44
N LEU A 243 4.76 -24.04 2.62
CA LEU A 243 3.84 -22.93 2.87
C LEU A 243 2.37 -23.32 2.62
N SER A 244 1.46 -22.84 3.47
CA SER A 244 0.03 -23.07 3.33
C SER A 244 -0.60 -22.13 2.28
N LYS A 245 -1.17 -22.71 1.23
CA LYS A 245 -1.88 -21.97 0.17
C LYS A 245 -2.98 -21.04 0.71
N GLU A 246 -3.76 -21.50 1.68
CA GLU A 246 -4.84 -20.71 2.29
C GLU A 246 -4.29 -19.46 3.02
N ARG A 247 -3.25 -19.64 3.84
CA ARG A 247 -2.61 -18.52 4.54
C ARG A 247 -2.00 -17.51 3.56
N LEU A 248 -1.39 -18.00 2.50
CA LEU A 248 -0.82 -17.18 1.45
C LEU A 248 -1.87 -16.33 0.73
N TYR A 249 -3.04 -16.88 0.42
CA TYR A 249 -4.12 -16.08 -0.16
C TYR A 249 -4.61 -14.97 0.74
N ASN A 250 -4.82 -15.25 2.03
CA ASN A 250 -5.26 -14.24 3.00
C ASN A 250 -4.25 -13.09 3.11
N LEU A 251 -2.96 -13.41 3.16
CA LEU A 251 -1.89 -12.41 3.16
C LEU A 251 -1.78 -11.67 1.83
N ALA A 252 -1.94 -12.35 0.69
CA ALA A 252 -1.89 -11.72 -0.62
C ALA A 252 -3.04 -10.71 -0.83
N VAL A 253 -4.23 -11.00 -0.27
CA VAL A 253 -5.32 -10.02 -0.19
C VAL A 253 -4.87 -8.83 0.66
N LYS A 254 -4.30 -9.02 1.85
CA LYS A 254 -3.83 -7.91 2.69
C LYS A 254 -2.82 -7.01 1.96
N TYR A 255 -1.80 -7.61 1.34
CA TYR A 255 -0.66 -6.90 0.74
C TYR A 255 -0.86 -6.47 -0.72
N ASP A 256 -2.10 -6.46 -1.22
CA ASP A 256 -2.46 -6.03 -2.59
C ASP A 256 -1.77 -6.82 -3.72
N CYS A 257 -1.37 -8.07 -3.47
CA CYS A 257 -0.66 -8.90 -4.44
C CYS A 257 -1.39 -10.20 -4.79
N LEU A 258 -2.72 -10.21 -4.68
CA LEU A 258 -3.56 -11.39 -4.98
C LEU A 258 -3.36 -11.87 -6.44
N ASP A 259 -3.25 -10.95 -7.39
CA ASP A 259 -3.08 -11.30 -8.80
C ASP A 259 -1.69 -11.94 -9.05
N ALA A 260 -0.64 -11.41 -8.44
CA ALA A 260 0.69 -12.04 -8.45
C ALA A 260 0.68 -13.41 -7.75
N MET A 261 -0.05 -13.57 -6.65
CA MET A 261 -0.20 -14.87 -5.98
C MET A 261 -0.93 -15.89 -6.87
N ASN A 262 -1.98 -15.47 -7.58
CA ASN A 262 -2.66 -16.34 -8.55
C ASN A 262 -1.74 -16.78 -9.68
N ASP A 263 -0.94 -15.85 -10.21
CA ASP A 263 0.05 -16.17 -11.24
C ASP A 263 1.14 -17.11 -10.69
N PHE A 264 1.59 -16.90 -9.45
CA PHE A 264 2.54 -17.80 -8.78
C PHE A 264 2.02 -19.24 -8.69
N PHE A 265 0.75 -19.43 -8.30
CA PHE A 265 0.18 -20.78 -8.24
C PHE A 265 -0.05 -21.43 -9.61
N LYS A 266 -0.26 -20.65 -10.68
CA LYS A 266 -0.26 -21.19 -12.04
C LYS A 266 1.15 -21.67 -12.43
N ILE A 267 2.16 -20.88 -12.09
CA ILE A 267 3.58 -21.21 -12.34
C ILE A 267 3.99 -22.48 -11.59
N LEU A 268 3.57 -22.65 -10.33
CA LEU A 268 3.81 -23.89 -9.59
C LEU A 268 3.19 -25.15 -10.23
N GLY A 269 2.15 -24.98 -11.05
CA GLY A 269 1.53 -26.07 -11.79
C GLY A 269 2.19 -26.38 -13.14
N LEU A 270 3.20 -25.61 -13.54
CA LEU A 270 3.90 -25.79 -14.81
C LEU A 270 4.82 -27.02 -14.72
N GLN A 271 4.56 -28.04 -15.53
CA GLN A 271 5.39 -29.24 -15.59
C GLN A 271 6.50 -29.14 -16.65
N GLU A 272 6.21 -28.52 -17.79
CA GLU A 272 7.13 -28.40 -18.92
C GLU A 272 6.98 -27.05 -19.63
N GLY A 273 8.03 -26.63 -20.33
CA GLY A 273 8.03 -25.42 -21.14
C GLY A 273 8.10 -24.13 -20.33
N GLU A 274 7.51 -23.07 -20.89
CA GLU A 274 7.53 -21.72 -20.33
C GLU A 274 6.12 -21.15 -20.19
N LEU A 275 5.91 -20.34 -19.16
CA LEU A 275 4.63 -19.68 -18.89
C LEU A 275 4.83 -18.18 -18.73
N ARG A 276 4.18 -17.42 -19.60
CA ARG A 276 4.06 -15.96 -19.46
C ARG A 276 2.81 -15.65 -18.64
N THR A 277 2.96 -14.83 -17.61
CA THR A 277 1.84 -14.34 -16.80
C THR A 277 1.71 -12.83 -16.88
N ASN A 278 0.70 -12.28 -16.22
CA ASN A 278 0.43 -10.84 -16.27
C ASN A 278 1.24 -10.05 -15.24
N ASN A 279 1.53 -10.66 -14.08
CA ASN A 279 2.11 -9.96 -12.93
C ASN A 279 3.49 -10.49 -12.51
N LEU A 280 3.91 -11.64 -13.03
CA LEU A 280 5.21 -12.25 -12.74
C LEU A 280 5.98 -12.48 -14.05
N PRO A 281 7.33 -12.52 -13.98
CA PRO A 281 8.16 -12.70 -15.16
C PRO A 281 7.93 -14.07 -15.80
N LEU A 282 8.52 -14.25 -16.99
CA LEU A 282 8.50 -15.54 -17.70
C LEU A 282 9.05 -16.63 -16.77
N ALA A 283 8.25 -17.66 -16.55
CA ALA A 283 8.63 -18.83 -15.79
C ALA A 283 9.06 -19.95 -16.73
N SER A 284 10.15 -20.64 -16.41
CA SER A 284 10.60 -21.84 -17.12
C SER A 284 10.57 -23.03 -16.16
N ALA A 285 9.92 -24.13 -16.54
CA ALA A 285 9.91 -25.36 -15.74
C ALA A 285 11.33 -25.86 -15.45
N LYS A 286 12.20 -25.79 -16.47
CA LYS A 286 13.61 -26.17 -16.37
C LYS A 286 14.36 -25.28 -15.38
N GLY A 287 14.25 -23.96 -15.48
CA GLY A 287 14.92 -23.02 -14.57
C GLY A 287 14.49 -23.20 -13.10
N MET A 288 13.19 -23.43 -12.88
CA MET A 288 12.67 -23.73 -11.54
C MET A 288 13.22 -25.05 -10.99
N GLN A 289 13.28 -26.10 -11.82
CA GLN A 289 13.84 -27.39 -11.41
C GLN A 289 15.34 -27.27 -11.06
N GLU A 290 16.14 -26.63 -11.91
CA GLU A 290 17.57 -26.38 -11.67
C GLU A 290 17.79 -25.62 -10.35
N MET A 291 16.95 -24.62 -10.06
CA MET A 291 17.02 -23.88 -8.80
C MET A 291 16.63 -24.75 -7.58
N LEU A 292 15.60 -25.58 -7.70
CA LEU A 292 15.20 -26.51 -6.64
C LEU A 292 16.29 -27.55 -6.32
N GLU A 293 16.97 -28.06 -7.35
CA GLU A 293 18.13 -28.97 -7.20
C GLU A 293 19.32 -28.25 -6.56
N THR A 294 19.64 -27.04 -7.01
CA THR A 294 20.73 -26.20 -6.47
C THR A 294 20.58 -25.99 -4.95
N TYR A 295 19.35 -25.74 -4.49
CA TYR A 295 19.05 -25.53 -3.08
C TYR A 295 18.70 -26.83 -2.32
N LYS A 296 18.86 -28.00 -2.97
CA LYS A 296 18.59 -29.33 -2.40
C LYS A 296 17.18 -29.41 -1.80
N VAL A 297 16.19 -28.85 -2.50
CA VAL A 297 14.77 -28.98 -2.14
C VAL A 297 14.18 -30.25 -2.77
N ILE A 298 14.72 -30.68 -3.91
CA ILE A 298 14.35 -31.89 -4.62
C ILE A 298 15.60 -32.74 -4.86
N LYS A 299 15.47 -34.07 -4.78
CA LYS A 299 16.46 -35.05 -5.25
C LYS A 299 15.74 -36.15 -6.04
N ASN A 300 16.19 -36.43 -7.26
CA ASN A 300 15.61 -37.46 -8.14
C ASN A 300 14.09 -37.31 -8.35
N GLY A 301 13.59 -36.08 -8.55
CA GLY A 301 12.17 -35.82 -8.77
C GLY A 301 11.27 -35.94 -7.52
N ARG A 302 11.84 -36.11 -6.32
CA ARG A 302 11.10 -36.10 -5.05
C ARG A 302 11.60 -34.99 -4.11
N TYR A 303 10.68 -34.33 -3.42
CA TYR A 303 11.02 -33.35 -2.39
C TYR A 303 11.82 -34.01 -1.27
N ILE A 304 12.86 -33.33 -0.80
CA ILE A 304 13.67 -33.79 0.33
C ILE A 304 12.92 -33.42 1.61
N GLU A 305 12.69 -34.42 2.47
CA GLU A 305 12.09 -34.27 3.81
C GLU A 305 12.97 -33.44 4.76
#